data_AF-A0AAD6PCM3-F1
#
_entry.id   AF-A0AAD6PCM3-F1
#
_cell.length_a   1.000
_cell.length_b   1.000
_cell.length_c   1.000
_cell.angle_alpha   90.00
_cell.angle_beta   90.00
_cell.angle_gamma   90.00
#
_symmetry.space_group_name_H-M   'P 1'
#
loop_
_entity.id
_entity.type
_entity.pdbx_description
1 polymer ?
#
loop_
_entity_poly.entity_id
_entity_poly.type
_entity_poly.pdbx_seq_one_letter_code
_entity_poly.pdbx_strand_id
1 'polypeptide(L)'
;MEDLEPFYPNRMAGRILGMGDVLSFVEKAQEVMRQEDAEELQQKIMSANFDFNDFLKQTRAVAKMGSMTRVIGMIPGMAKVTPAQIRDAEKNLKIMEAMIEVMTPEEREKPELLAESPERRKRVAQASGKTEQQVSQLVAQLFQMRVRMKNLMGVMEGGSIPSLSNLEDALKTEQKNVLSNSKD
;
A
#
# COMPACT_ATOMS: atom_id res chain seq x y z
N MET A 1 -36.48 -40.54 -14.15
CA MET A 1 -35.16 -41.02 -14.58
C MET A 1 -34.18 -39.96 -14.12
N GLU A 2 -33.46 -40.26 -13.04
CA GLU A 2 -32.57 -39.36 -12.33
C GLU A 2 -31.22 -39.30 -13.06
N ASP A 3 -30.73 -38.09 -13.33
CA ASP A 3 -29.42 -37.84 -13.92
C ASP A 3 -28.34 -38.29 -12.94
N LEU A 4 -27.76 -39.46 -13.20
CA LEU A 4 -26.59 -39.96 -12.51
C LEU A 4 -25.37 -39.17 -13.00
N GLU A 5 -25.05 -38.10 -12.29
CA GLU A 5 -23.79 -37.39 -12.49
C GLU A 5 -22.59 -38.33 -12.24
N PRO A 6 -21.52 -38.24 -13.06
CA PRO A 6 -20.34 -39.07 -12.90
C PRO A 6 -19.68 -38.86 -11.53
N PHE A 7 -19.60 -39.94 -10.74
CA PHE A 7 -18.99 -39.91 -9.42
C PHE A 7 -17.45 -39.86 -9.54
N TYR A 8 -16.86 -38.76 -9.09
CA TYR A 8 -15.40 -38.58 -8.99
C TYR A 8 -14.94 -38.72 -7.52
N PRO A 9 -14.44 -39.89 -7.11
CA PRO A 9 -14.14 -40.20 -5.70
C PRO A 9 -13.14 -39.21 -5.08
N ASN A 10 -12.16 -38.75 -5.87
CA ASN A 10 -11.14 -37.80 -5.42
C ASN A 10 -11.70 -36.41 -5.07
N ARG A 11 -12.79 -35.96 -5.72
CA ARG A 11 -13.43 -34.67 -5.40
C ARG A 11 -14.32 -34.76 -4.16
N MET A 12 -15.01 -35.89 -3.98
CA MET A 12 -15.81 -36.16 -2.78
C MET A 12 -14.91 -36.27 -1.54
N ALA A 13 -13.79 -37.00 -1.65
CA ALA A 13 -12.81 -37.13 -0.57
C ALA A 13 -12.18 -35.78 -0.17
N GLY A 14 -11.88 -34.91 -1.15
CA GLY A 14 -11.33 -33.57 -0.90
C GLY A 14 -12.28 -32.61 -0.17
N ARG A 15 -13.60 -32.72 -0.38
CA ARG A 15 -14.61 -31.93 0.35
C ARG A 15 -14.84 -32.44 1.77
N ILE A 16 -14.80 -33.75 1.98
CA ILE A 16 -14.97 -34.36 3.31
C ILE A 16 -13.72 -34.10 4.20
N LEU A 17 -12.53 -33.95 3.59
CA LEU A 17 -11.26 -33.69 4.31
C LEU A 17 -10.81 -32.21 4.31
N GLY A 18 -11.67 -31.26 3.92
CA GLY A 18 -11.39 -29.83 4.03
C GLY A 18 -10.37 -29.24 3.02
N MET A 19 -10.06 -29.93 1.92
CA MET A 19 -9.19 -29.45 0.83
C MET A 19 -9.99 -29.22 -0.47
N GLY A 20 -11.12 -28.52 -0.35
CA GLY A 20 -11.98 -28.18 -1.47
C GLY A 20 -11.63 -26.88 -2.21
N ASP A 21 -10.45 -26.28 -2.01
CA ASP A 21 -10.24 -24.90 -2.50
C ASP A 21 -8.79 -24.54 -2.89
N VAL A 22 -7.94 -25.50 -3.26
CA VAL A 22 -6.57 -25.17 -3.70
C VAL A 22 -6.53 -24.68 -5.16
N LEU A 23 -7.47 -25.13 -6.01
CA LEU A 23 -7.56 -24.69 -7.41
C LEU A 23 -8.12 -23.26 -7.55
N SER A 24 -9.17 -22.89 -6.79
CA SER A 24 -9.70 -21.52 -6.79
C SER A 24 -8.71 -20.49 -6.24
N PHE A 25 -7.80 -20.90 -5.34
CA PHE A 25 -6.77 -20.03 -4.76
C PHE A 25 -5.67 -19.67 -5.75
N VAL A 26 -5.33 -20.56 -6.69
CA VAL A 26 -4.33 -20.29 -7.74
C VAL A 26 -4.90 -19.34 -8.80
N GLU A 27 -6.18 -19.49 -9.15
CA GLU A 27 -6.88 -18.58 -10.06
C GLU A 27 -7.05 -17.17 -9.45
N LYS A 28 -7.41 -17.07 -8.16
CA LYS A 28 -7.50 -15.78 -7.44
C LYS A 28 -6.15 -15.09 -7.25
N ALA A 29 -5.06 -15.86 -7.10
CA ALA A 29 -3.71 -15.32 -6.96
C ALA A 29 -3.19 -14.73 -8.29
N GLN A 30 -3.53 -15.34 -9.42
CA GLN A 30 -3.21 -14.81 -10.75
C GLN A 30 -4.04 -13.56 -11.10
N GLU A 31 -5.27 -13.44 -10.60
CA GLU A 31 -6.14 -12.27 -10.84
C GLU A 31 -5.67 -10.99 -10.11
N VAL A 32 -4.92 -11.14 -9.01
CA VAL A 32 -4.44 -10.03 -8.16
C VAL A 32 -3.04 -9.54 -8.58
N MET A 33 -2.27 -10.36 -9.28
CA MET A 33 -0.98 -9.96 -9.85
C MET A 33 -1.05 -9.88 -11.38
N ARG A 34 -1.62 -8.77 -11.88
CA ARG A 34 -1.48 -8.42 -13.29
C ARG A 34 -0.06 -7.95 -13.54
N GLN A 35 0.68 -8.68 -14.37
CA GLN A 35 2.06 -8.40 -14.75
C GLN A 35 2.22 -6.98 -15.34
N GLU A 36 1.19 -6.48 -16.03
CA GLU A 36 1.11 -5.10 -16.53
C GLU A 36 1.09 -4.04 -15.42
N ASP A 37 0.43 -4.31 -14.28
CA ASP A 37 0.41 -3.38 -13.14
C ASP A 37 1.81 -3.28 -12.48
N ALA A 38 2.64 -4.32 -12.61
CA ALA A 38 3.99 -4.34 -12.04
C ALA A 38 4.98 -3.53 -12.89
N GLU A 39 4.92 -3.64 -14.22
CA GLU A 39 5.76 -2.86 -15.14
C GLU A 39 5.42 -1.36 -15.10
N GLU A 40 4.13 -1.01 -15.09
CA GLU A 40 3.70 0.39 -14.97
C GLU A 40 4.12 1.00 -13.63
N LEU A 41 3.93 0.24 -12.54
CA LEU A 41 4.40 0.63 -11.21
C LEU A 41 5.92 0.80 -11.19
N GLN A 42 6.66 -0.08 -11.87
CA GLN A 42 8.10 0.04 -12.01
C GLN A 42 8.52 1.33 -12.71
N GLN A 43 7.93 1.62 -13.87
CA GLN A 43 8.20 2.84 -14.60
C GLN A 43 7.88 4.09 -13.78
N LYS A 44 6.74 4.10 -13.07
CA LYS A 44 6.34 5.24 -12.21
C LYS A 44 7.25 5.46 -11.02
N ILE A 45 7.78 4.39 -10.42
CA ILE A 45 8.76 4.49 -9.33
C ILE A 45 10.09 5.02 -9.87
N MET A 46 10.56 4.50 -11.01
CA MET A 46 11.79 4.95 -11.65
C MET A 46 11.71 6.41 -12.10
N SER A 47 10.55 6.83 -12.60
CA SER A 47 10.31 8.20 -13.05
C SER A 47 9.94 9.18 -11.92
N ALA A 48 9.96 8.72 -10.66
CA ALA A 48 9.52 9.48 -9.48
C ALA A 48 8.09 10.05 -9.57
N ASN A 49 7.26 9.55 -10.48
CA ASN A 49 5.88 10.00 -10.71
C ASN A 49 4.87 9.24 -9.84
N PHE A 50 5.33 8.53 -8.82
CA PHE A 50 4.46 7.81 -7.91
C PHE A 50 3.64 8.80 -7.07
N ASP A 51 2.34 8.91 -7.32
CA ASP A 51 1.50 9.99 -6.79
C ASP A 51 0.50 9.49 -5.70
N PHE A 52 -0.45 10.34 -5.26
CA PHE A 52 -1.46 9.91 -4.28
C PHE A 52 -2.48 8.91 -4.85
N ASN A 53 -2.73 8.92 -6.16
CA ASN A 53 -3.62 7.95 -6.81
C ASN A 53 -2.98 6.56 -6.77
N ASP A 54 -1.69 6.47 -7.11
CA ASP A 54 -0.93 5.23 -7.03
C ASP A 54 -0.80 4.75 -5.58
N PHE A 55 -0.53 5.67 -4.64
CA PHE A 55 -0.49 5.37 -3.21
C PHE A 55 -1.79 4.74 -2.72
N LEU A 56 -2.93 5.31 -3.09
CA LEU A 56 -4.23 4.79 -2.70
C LEU A 56 -4.53 3.43 -3.35
N LYS A 57 -4.19 3.26 -4.64
CA LYS A 57 -4.32 1.98 -5.36
C LYS A 57 -3.54 0.88 -4.64
N GLN A 58 -2.27 1.13 -4.31
CA GLN A 58 -1.41 0.15 -3.65
C GLN A 58 -1.84 -0.14 -2.21
N THR A 59 -2.20 0.90 -1.45
CA THR A 59 -2.63 0.70 -0.05
C THR A 59 -3.95 -0.09 0.03
N ARG A 60 -4.88 0.13 -0.91
CA ARG A 60 -6.11 -0.67 -1.04
C ARG A 60 -5.79 -2.13 -1.38
N ALA A 61 -4.83 -2.39 -2.27
CA ALA A 61 -4.40 -3.76 -2.61
C ALA A 61 -3.81 -4.50 -1.39
N VAL A 62 -2.92 -3.84 -0.65
CA VAL A 62 -2.33 -4.39 0.58
C VAL A 62 -3.39 -4.64 1.66
N ALA A 63 -4.37 -3.73 1.83
CA ALA A 63 -5.45 -3.93 2.79
C ALA A 63 -6.33 -5.15 2.44
N LYS A 64 -6.62 -5.37 1.14
CA LYS A 64 -7.31 -6.58 0.67
C LYS A 64 -6.52 -7.84 1.01
N MET A 65 -5.21 -7.84 0.78
CA MET A 65 -4.33 -8.95 1.16
C MET A 65 -4.30 -9.17 2.69
N GLY A 66 -4.26 -8.12 3.50
CA GLY A 66 -4.33 -8.22 4.96
C GLY A 66 -5.64 -8.85 5.44
N SER A 67 -6.75 -8.55 4.77
CA SER A 67 -8.02 -9.22 5.01
C SER A 67 -7.96 -10.71 4.65
N MET A 68 -7.28 -11.07 3.55
CA MET A 68 -7.02 -12.47 3.18
C MET A 68 -6.11 -13.18 4.19
N THR A 69 -5.09 -12.51 4.74
CA THR A 69 -4.24 -13.04 5.82
C THR A 69 -5.03 -13.32 7.08
N ARG A 70 -6.17 -12.65 7.32
CA ARG A 70 -7.10 -12.97 8.42
C ARG A 70 -7.70 -14.37 8.27
N VAL A 71 -8.02 -14.75 7.02
CA VAL A 71 -8.53 -16.09 6.67
C VAL A 71 -7.42 -17.13 6.84
N ILE A 72 -6.22 -16.84 6.34
CA ILE A 72 -5.06 -17.74 6.40
C ILE A 72 -4.53 -17.88 7.83
N GLY A 73 -4.59 -16.81 8.65
CA GLY A 73 -4.13 -16.78 10.04
C GLY A 73 -4.98 -17.58 11.03
N MET A 74 -6.09 -18.16 10.58
CA MET A 74 -6.85 -19.18 11.32
C MET A 74 -6.16 -20.56 11.26
N ILE A 75 -5.14 -20.75 10.40
CA ILE A 75 -4.31 -21.95 10.34
C ILE A 75 -3.26 -21.92 11.46
N PRO A 76 -3.21 -22.92 12.37
CA PRO A 76 -2.19 -22.99 13.41
C PRO A 76 -0.78 -23.13 12.81
N GLY A 77 0.20 -22.34 13.28
CA GLY A 77 1.62 -22.49 12.94
C GLY A 77 2.23 -21.46 11.97
N MET A 78 1.45 -20.56 11.36
CA MET A 78 1.98 -19.42 10.59
C MET A 78 2.08 -18.15 11.44
N ALA A 79 3.11 -17.32 11.19
CA ALA A 79 3.33 -16.05 11.90
C ALA A 79 2.07 -15.16 11.79
N LYS A 80 1.42 -14.93 12.93
CA LYS A 80 0.10 -14.28 12.97
C LYS A 80 0.23 -12.76 12.93
N VAL A 81 -0.23 -12.15 11.84
CA VAL A 81 -0.72 -10.77 11.92
C VAL A 81 -1.96 -10.80 12.81
N THR A 82 -1.96 -10.01 13.88
CA THR A 82 -3.09 -10.03 14.82
C THR A 82 -4.34 -9.41 14.18
N PRO A 83 -5.55 -9.88 14.53
CA PRO A 83 -6.79 -9.24 14.09
C PRO A 83 -6.93 -7.78 14.52
N ALA A 84 -6.16 -7.32 15.52
CA ALA A 84 -6.10 -5.94 15.94
C ALA A 84 -5.31 -5.10 14.92
N GLN A 85 -4.10 -5.53 14.55
CA GLN A 85 -3.25 -4.86 13.55
C GLN A 85 -3.96 -4.71 12.19
N ILE A 86 -4.74 -5.70 11.77
CA ILE A 86 -5.51 -5.64 10.51
C ILE A 86 -6.60 -4.57 10.61
N ARG A 87 -7.35 -4.53 11.72
CA ARG A 87 -8.41 -3.53 11.92
C ARG A 87 -7.86 -2.11 11.97
N ASP A 88 -6.71 -1.93 12.60
CA ASP A 88 -6.03 -0.63 12.64
C ASP A 88 -5.55 -0.20 11.24
N ALA A 89 -5.04 -1.13 10.44
CA ALA A 89 -4.66 -0.86 9.05
C ALA A 89 -5.88 -0.46 8.18
N GLU A 90 -7.02 -1.15 8.31
CA GLU A 90 -8.26 -0.80 7.61
C GLU A 90 -8.78 0.58 8.01
N LYS A 91 -8.73 0.91 9.30
CA LYS A 91 -9.13 2.23 9.81
C LYS A 91 -8.21 3.33 9.27
N ASN A 92 -6.90 3.09 9.26
CA ASN A 92 -5.92 4.02 8.72
C ASN A 92 -6.12 4.23 7.21
N LEU A 93 -6.41 3.17 6.46
CA LEU A 93 -6.73 3.28 5.04
C LEU A 93 -7.92 4.22 4.79
N LYS A 94 -9.01 4.05 5.54
CA LYS A 94 -10.19 4.93 5.42
C LYS A 94 -9.88 6.39 5.73
N ILE A 95 -8.99 6.64 6.70
CA ILE A 95 -8.55 7.99 7.04
C ILE A 95 -7.75 8.62 5.90
N MET A 96 -6.83 7.86 5.29
CA MET A 96 -6.03 8.32 4.16
C MET A 96 -6.90 8.58 2.93
N GLU A 97 -7.82 7.67 2.62
CA GLU A 97 -8.78 7.77 1.53
C GLU A 97 -9.62 9.05 1.64
N ALA A 98 -10.18 9.33 2.82
CA ALA A 98 -10.97 10.54 3.05
C ALA A 98 -10.17 11.85 2.82
N MET A 99 -8.85 11.84 3.10
CA MET A 99 -7.99 13.00 2.81
C MET A 99 -7.67 13.13 1.32
N ILE A 100 -7.39 12.02 0.63
CA ILE A 100 -7.04 12.01 -0.80
C ILE A 100 -8.25 12.39 -1.67
N GLU A 101 -9.45 11.93 -1.30
CA GLU A 101 -10.68 12.19 -2.05
C GLU A 101 -11.08 13.68 -2.11
N VAL A 102 -10.67 14.50 -1.15
CA VAL A 102 -10.95 15.95 -1.14
C VAL A 102 -9.85 16.81 -1.77
N MET A 103 -8.73 16.19 -2.16
CA MET A 103 -7.66 16.85 -2.92
C MET A 103 -8.11 17.21 -4.34
N THR A 104 -7.53 18.27 -4.90
CA THR A 104 -7.71 18.56 -6.34
C THR A 104 -6.91 17.55 -7.19
N PRO A 105 -7.24 17.36 -8.48
CA PRO A 105 -6.45 16.47 -9.36
C PRO A 105 -4.96 16.81 -9.36
N GLU A 106 -4.63 18.11 -9.44
CA GLU A 106 -3.25 18.59 -9.40
C GLU A 106 -2.53 18.21 -8.10
N GLU A 107 -3.20 18.31 -6.96
CA GLU A 107 -2.62 17.94 -5.66
C GLU A 107 -2.43 16.44 -5.52
N ARG A 108 -3.26 15.62 -6.19
CA ARG A 108 -3.10 14.16 -6.21
C ARG A 108 -1.91 13.73 -7.05
N GLU A 109 -1.74 14.36 -8.20
CA GLU A 109 -0.66 14.08 -9.17
C GLU A 109 0.68 14.67 -8.71
N LYS A 110 0.67 15.79 -7.99
CA LYS A 110 1.86 16.50 -7.49
C LYS A 110 1.83 16.66 -5.96
N PRO A 111 2.20 15.62 -5.21
CA PRO A 111 2.25 15.63 -3.75
C PRO A 111 3.14 16.73 -3.14
N GLU A 112 4.10 17.23 -3.91
CA GLU A 112 4.98 18.36 -3.57
C GLU A 112 4.17 19.63 -3.27
N LEU A 113 3.05 19.85 -3.97
CA LEU A 113 2.18 21.01 -3.74
C LEU A 113 1.62 21.03 -2.32
N LEU A 114 1.31 19.86 -1.76
CA LEU A 114 0.86 19.74 -0.36
C LEU A 114 2.03 19.77 0.63
N ALA A 115 3.22 19.37 0.24
CA ALA A 115 4.42 19.48 1.08
C ALA A 115 4.83 20.95 1.27
N GLU A 116 4.80 21.73 0.19
CA GLU A 116 5.25 23.13 0.17
C GLU A 116 4.21 24.12 0.69
N SER A 117 2.90 23.81 0.57
CA SER A 117 1.83 24.75 0.94
C SER A 117 1.05 24.34 2.19
N PRO A 118 1.27 25.03 3.34
CA PRO A 118 0.44 24.85 4.54
C PRO A 118 -1.04 25.16 4.29
N GLU A 119 -1.34 26.13 3.44
CA GLU A 119 -2.72 26.52 3.11
C GLU A 119 -3.49 25.39 2.42
N ARG A 120 -2.85 24.69 1.47
CA ARG A 120 -3.44 23.50 0.83
C ARG A 120 -3.68 22.38 1.83
N ARG A 121 -2.73 22.12 2.73
CA ARG A 121 -2.93 21.13 3.81
C ARG A 121 -4.09 21.48 4.72
N LYS A 122 -4.21 22.76 5.10
CA LYS A 122 -5.31 23.25 5.94
C LYS A 122 -6.66 23.09 5.25
N ARG A 123 -6.75 23.39 3.94
CA ARG A 123 -7.95 23.17 3.12
C ARG A 123 -8.35 21.68 3.10
N VAL A 124 -7.41 20.79 2.79
CA VAL A 124 -7.64 19.34 2.76
C VAL A 124 -8.07 18.82 4.13
N ALA A 125 -7.43 19.28 5.20
CA ALA A 125 -7.77 18.93 6.58
C ALA A 125 -9.22 19.32 6.91
N GLN A 126 -9.61 20.56 6.60
CA GLN A 126 -10.97 21.04 6.83
C GLN A 126 -12.01 20.26 6.03
N ALA A 127 -11.75 20.03 4.74
CA ALA A 127 -12.68 19.31 3.86
C ALA A 127 -12.86 17.83 4.23
N SER A 128 -11.81 17.19 4.77
CA SER A 128 -11.85 15.78 5.19
C SER A 128 -12.22 15.58 6.67
N GLY A 129 -12.43 16.65 7.43
CA GLY A 129 -12.67 16.59 8.88
C GLY A 129 -11.47 16.04 9.65
N LYS A 130 -10.25 16.38 9.22
CA LYS A 130 -8.96 15.97 9.80
C LYS A 130 -8.16 17.19 10.26
N THR A 131 -7.02 16.93 10.92
CA THR A 131 -6.07 17.98 11.30
C THR A 131 -5.00 18.18 10.24
N GLU A 132 -4.40 19.37 10.18
CA GLU A 132 -3.28 19.64 9.26
C GLU A 132 -2.11 18.67 9.49
N GLN A 133 -1.86 18.30 10.76
CA GLN A 133 -0.83 17.31 11.12
C GLN A 133 -1.10 15.95 10.48
N GLN A 134 -2.36 15.50 10.42
CA GLN A 134 -2.71 14.24 9.77
C GLN A 134 -2.45 14.29 8.26
N VAL A 135 -2.73 15.43 7.62
CA VAL A 135 -2.41 15.64 6.19
C VAL A 135 -0.90 15.66 5.96
N SER A 136 -0.15 16.36 6.82
CA SER A 136 1.33 16.37 6.77
C SER A 136 1.93 14.97 6.95
N GLN A 137 1.36 14.16 7.85
CA GLN A 137 1.76 12.76 8.02
C GLN A 137 1.47 11.91 6.79
N LEU A 138 0.31 12.09 6.14
CA LEU A 138 -0.01 11.41 4.88
C LEU A 138 1.02 11.74 3.79
N VAL A 139 1.36 13.02 3.64
CA VAL A 139 2.38 13.48 2.69
C VAL A 139 3.73 12.81 3.00
N ALA A 140 4.15 12.80 4.27
CA ALA A 140 5.40 12.16 4.68
C ALA A 140 5.41 10.64 4.41
N GLN A 141 4.29 9.94 4.63
CA GLN A 141 4.17 8.50 4.36
C GLN A 141 4.35 8.18 2.88
N LEU A 142 3.80 9.02 1.99
CA LEU A 142 4.00 8.89 0.56
C LEU A 142 5.50 9.02 0.20
N PHE A 143 6.17 10.09 0.65
CA PHE A 143 7.58 10.31 0.35
C PHE A 143 8.47 9.20 0.91
N GLN A 144 8.18 8.71 2.12
CA GLN A 144 8.87 7.54 2.67
C GLN A 144 8.66 6.30 1.79
N MET A 145 7.46 6.10 1.24
CA MET A 145 7.19 4.97 0.35
C MET A 145 7.97 5.11 -0.96
N ARG A 146 8.03 6.31 -1.56
CA ARG A 146 8.87 6.59 -2.74
C ARG A 146 10.34 6.22 -2.50
N VAL A 147 10.90 6.65 -1.37
CA VAL A 147 12.29 6.33 -1.00
C VAL A 147 12.50 4.82 -0.85
N ARG A 148 11.60 4.13 -0.14
CA ARG A 148 11.69 2.67 0.04
C ARG A 148 11.59 1.93 -1.28
N MET A 149 10.65 2.31 -2.14
CA MET A 149 10.44 1.70 -3.45
C MET A 149 11.65 1.90 -4.37
N LYS A 150 12.22 3.11 -4.39
CA LYS A 150 13.46 3.40 -5.12
C LYS A 150 14.64 2.56 -4.62
N ASN A 151 14.78 2.42 -3.30
CA ASN A 151 15.83 1.61 -2.70
C ASN A 151 15.66 0.11 -3.02
N LEU A 152 14.44 -0.41 -2.96
CA LEU A 152 14.13 -1.80 -3.35
C LEU A 152 14.48 -2.08 -4.81
N MET A 153 14.18 -1.16 -5.73
CA MET A 153 14.56 -1.30 -7.14
C MET A 153 16.07 -1.26 -7.35
N GLY A 154 16.78 -0.35 -6.69
CA GLY A 154 18.24 -0.28 -6.76
C GLY A 154 18.91 -1.61 -6.35
N VAL A 155 18.29 -2.34 -5.42
CA VAL A 155 18.76 -3.67 -5.00
C VAL A 155 18.40 -4.78 -6.02
N MET A 156 17.21 -4.71 -6.64
CA MET A 156 16.79 -5.69 -7.65
C MET A 156 17.55 -5.56 -8.99
N GLU A 157 18.00 -4.35 -9.36
CA GLU A 157 18.84 -4.10 -10.54
C GLU A 157 20.34 -4.42 -10.33
N GLY A 158 20.72 -5.01 -9.18
CA GLY A 158 22.09 -5.43 -8.90
C GLY A 158 22.98 -4.35 -8.26
N GLY A 159 22.39 -3.27 -7.74
CA GLY A 159 23.09 -2.23 -6.98
C GLY A 159 23.19 -2.54 -5.48
N SER A 160 24.31 -2.19 -4.87
CA SER A 160 24.54 -2.28 -3.42
C SER A 160 23.50 -1.43 -2.66
N ILE A 161 22.92 -2.00 -1.59
CA ILE A 161 22.06 -1.26 -0.64
C ILE A 161 22.83 0.00 -0.17
N PRO A 162 22.31 1.23 -0.37
CA PRO A 162 22.89 2.40 0.29
C PRO A 162 22.83 2.15 1.79
N SER A 163 24.00 2.09 2.44
CA SER A 163 24.12 1.92 3.89
C SER A 163 23.11 2.82 4.61
N LEU A 164 22.40 2.27 5.60
CA LEU A 164 21.42 3.00 6.42
C LEU A 164 22.01 4.29 7.03
N SER A 165 23.34 4.37 7.15
CA SER A 165 24.05 5.60 7.53
C SER A 165 23.80 6.77 6.56
N ASN A 166 23.85 6.51 5.26
CA ASN A 166 23.69 7.55 4.23
C ASN A 166 22.22 8.00 4.11
N LEU A 167 21.29 7.11 4.47
CA LEU A 167 19.86 7.40 4.53
C LEU A 167 19.52 8.27 5.75
N GLU A 168 20.14 8.00 6.91
CA GLU A 168 20.00 8.86 8.08
C GLU A 168 20.54 10.28 7.82
N ASP A 169 21.66 10.39 7.12
CA ASP A 169 22.27 11.69 6.81
C ASP A 169 21.46 12.47 5.78
N ALA A 170 20.87 11.78 4.79
CA ALA A 170 19.93 12.40 3.84
C ALA A 170 18.65 12.89 4.52
N LEU A 171 18.05 12.06 5.40
CA LEU A 171 16.84 12.42 6.16
C LEU A 171 17.09 13.55 7.16
N LYS A 172 18.26 13.60 7.81
CA LYS A 172 18.65 14.70 8.70
C LYS A 172 18.88 16.00 7.93
N THR A 173 19.45 15.92 6.71
CA THR A 173 19.65 17.07 5.83
C THR A 173 18.32 17.64 5.32
N GLU A 174 17.38 16.78 4.92
CA GLU A 174 16.04 17.21 4.51
C GLU A 174 15.24 17.82 5.67
N GLN A 175 15.30 17.24 6.87
CA GLN A 175 14.65 17.82 8.05
C GLN A 175 15.22 19.19 8.42
N LYS A 176 16.54 19.40 8.30
CA LYS A 176 17.18 20.70 8.54
C LYS A 176 16.74 21.77 7.53
N ASN A 177 16.64 21.42 6.24
CA ASN A 177 16.23 22.37 5.21
C ASN A 177 14.74 22.77 5.32
N VAL A 178 13.88 21.86 5.77
CA VAL A 178 12.48 22.17 6.07
C VAL A 178 12.34 23.08 7.29
N LEU A 179 13.23 22.95 8.29
CA LEU A 179 13.23 23.77 9.51
C LEU A 179 13.90 25.15 9.31
N SER A 180 14.86 25.29 8.38
CA SER A 180 15.49 26.59 8.07
C SER A 180 14.57 27.51 7.25
N ASN A 181 13.76 26.96 6.35
CA ASN A 181 12.83 27.73 5.51
C ASN A 181 11.54 28.16 6.25
N SER A 182 11.45 27.93 7.56
CA SER A 182 10.31 28.33 8.40
C SER A 182 10.62 29.55 9.29
N LYS A 183 11.78 30.20 9.13
CA LYS A 183 12.21 31.36 9.95
C LYS A 183 12.48 32.65 9.18
N ASP A 184 12.26 32.68 7.87
CA ASP A 184 12.27 33.91 7.06
C ASP A 184 10.85 34.29 6.62
#